data_AF-A0A1M5I7V4-F1
#
_entry.id   AF-A0A1M5I7V4-F1
#
_cell.length_a   1.000
_cell.length_b   1.000
_cell.length_c   1.000
_cell.angle_alpha   90.00
_cell.angle_beta   90.00
_cell.angle_gamma   90.00
#
_symmetry.space_group_name_H-M   'P 1'
#
loop_
_entity.id
_entity.type
_entity.pdbx_description
1 polymer ?
#
loop_
_entity_poly.entity_id
_entity_poly.type
_entity_poly.pdbx_seq_one_letter_code
_entity_poly.pdbx_strand_id
1 'polypeptide(L)' 'MTRLQVRAFLYQLGCFAILFISVRFLAEKYTNLTGIWIPATAFVVGTLLSPKFQAVKTKDGEKLFMRWILLKGFREIN' A
#
# COMPACT_ATOMS: atom_id res chain seq x y z
N MET A 1 10.26 -17.02 3.62
CA MET A 1 9.98 -15.66 4.16
C MET A 1 10.08 -15.72 5.66
N THR A 2 10.74 -14.75 6.29
CA THR A 2 10.75 -14.67 7.75
C THR A 2 9.43 -14.12 8.27
N ARG A 3 9.13 -14.32 9.56
CA ARG A 3 7.88 -13.82 10.17
C ARG A 3 7.70 -12.31 9.97
N LEU A 4 8.80 -11.55 9.93
CA LEU A 4 8.79 -10.12 9.67
C LEU A 4 8.42 -9.77 8.22
N GLN A 5 8.97 -10.50 7.23
CA GLN A 5 8.59 -10.32 5.83
C GLN A 5 7.11 -10.62 5.59
N VAL A 6 6.57 -11.67 6.23
CA VAL A 6 5.14 -11.99 6.13
C VAL A 6 4.29 -10.87 6.72
N ARG A 7 4.66 -10.31 7.87
CA ARG A 7 3.98 -9.14 8.44
C ARG A 7 4.07 -7.93 7.51
N ALA A 8 5.23 -7.65 6.92
CA ALA A 8 5.40 -6.54 5.97
C ALA A 8 4.48 -6.71 4.76
N PHE A 9 4.40 -7.92 4.21
CA PHE A 9 3.53 -8.25 3.11
C PHE A 9 2.04 -8.11 3.49
N LEU A 10 1.64 -8.59 4.66
CA LEU A 10 0.28 -8.43 5.17
C LEU A 10 -0.09 -6.95 5.36
N TYR A 11 0.82 -6.12 5.88
CA TYR A 11 0.59 -4.69 6.02
C TYR A 11 0.47 -4.00 4.66
N GLN A 12 1.32 -4.37 3.70
CA GLN A 12 1.24 -3.83 2.35
C GLN A 12 -0.06 -4.22 1.65
N LEU A 13 -0.46 -5.50 1.75
CA LEU A 13 -1.69 -6.02 1.15
C LEU A 13 -2.94 -5.43 1.83
N GLY A 14 -2.93 -5.30 3.16
CA GLY A 14 -4.02 -4.67 3.91
C GLY A 14 -4.19 -3.20 3.57
N CYS A 15 -3.11 -2.41 3.58
CA CYS A 15 -3.16 -1.00 3.17
C CYS A 15 -3.61 -0.84 1.71
N PHE A 16 -3.08 -1.67 0.80
CA PHE A 16 -3.48 -1.65 -0.60
C PHE A 16 -4.97 -1.99 -0.74
N ALA A 17 -5.47 -3.03 -0.08
CA ALA A 17 -6.87 -3.43 -0.16
C ALA A 17 -7.82 -2.33 0.37
N ILE A 18 -7.49 -1.72 1.51
CA ILE A 18 -8.29 -0.63 2.10
C ILE A 18 -8.31 0.57 1.14
N LEU A 19 -7.15 1.03 0.67
CA LEU A 19 -7.07 2.15 -0.26
C LEU A 19 -7.76 1.85 -1.59
N PHE A 20 -7.58 0.64 -2.13
CA PHE A 20 -8.21 0.23 -3.37
C PHE A 20 -9.74 0.25 -3.26
N ILE A 21 -10.30 -0.31 -2.18
CA ILE A 21 -11.75 -0.30 -1.94
C ILE A 21 -12.27 1.12 -1.74
N SER A 22 -11.59 1.94 -0.94
CA SER A 22 -11.97 3.34 -0.71
C SER A 22 -11.96 4.14 -2.00
N VAL A 23 -10.88 4.05 -2.80
CA VAL A 23 -10.76 4.76 -4.08
C VAL A 23 -11.75 4.23 -5.10
N ARG A 24 -12.02 2.92 -5.15
CA ARG A 24 -13.05 2.34 -6.02
C ARG A 24 -14.42 2.93 -5.70
N PHE A 25 -14.80 3.00 -4.43
CA PHE A 25 -16.08 3.57 -4.00
C PHE A 25 -16.17 5.07 -4.31
N LEU A 26 -15.05 5.79 -4.15
CA LEU A 26 -14.94 7.20 -4.54
C LEU A 26 -15.05 7.37 -6.06
N ALA A 27 -14.37 6.54 -6.85
CA ALA A 27 -14.43 6.57 -8.29
C ALA A 27 -15.87 6.30 -8.75
N GLU A 28 -16.53 5.27 -8.25
CA GLU A 28 -17.92 4.98 -8.61
C GLU A 28 -18.88 6.14 -8.27
N LYS A 29 -18.64 6.86 -7.17
CA LYS A 29 -19.51 7.97 -6.73
C LYS A 29 -19.22 9.31 -7.40
N TYR A 30 -17.95 9.62 -7.66
CA TYR A 30 -17.50 10.93 -8.15
C TYR A 30 -17.15 10.93 -9.63
N THR A 31 -16.80 9.78 -10.18
CA THR A 31 -16.50 9.65 -11.61
C THR A 31 -17.63 8.89 -12.27
N ASN A 32 -18.20 9.46 -13.34
CA ASN A 32 -19.12 8.73 -14.23
C ASN A 32 -18.39 7.70 -15.10
N LEU A 33 -17.26 7.15 -14.61
CA LEU A 33 -16.49 6.12 -15.30
C LEU A 33 -17.29 4.82 -15.25
N THR A 34 -17.50 4.20 -16.40
CA THR A 34 -18.27 2.95 -16.51
C THR A 34 -17.37 1.76 -16.85
N GLY A 35 -17.69 0.59 -16.29
CA GLY A 35 -17.02 -0.67 -16.62
C GLY A 35 -15.61 -0.78 -16.03
N ILE A 36 -14.64 -1.25 -16.83
CA ILE A 36 -13.27 -1.60 -16.40
C ILE A 36 -12.46 -0.38 -15.92
N TRP A 37 -12.86 0.83 -16.31
CA TRP A 37 -12.15 2.05 -15.93
C TRP A 37 -12.24 2.38 -14.44
N ILE A 38 -13.32 1.99 -13.75
CA ILE A 38 -13.46 2.20 -12.30
C ILE A 38 -12.34 1.45 -11.54
N PRO A 39 -12.22 0.10 -11.66
CA PRO A 39 -11.16 -0.62 -10.97
C PRO A 39 -9.77 -0.29 -11.52
N ALA A 40 -9.62 0.04 -12.81
CA ALA A 40 -8.31 0.42 -13.37
C ALA A 40 -7.77 1.71 -12.73
N THR A 41 -8.62 2.75 -12.63
CA THR A 41 -8.22 4.02 -12.03
C THR A 41 -7.99 3.85 -10.52
N ALA A 42 -8.86 3.10 -9.84
CA ALA A 42 -8.68 2.76 -8.43
C ALA A 42 -7.41 1.95 -8.16
N PHE A 43 -7.04 1.06 -9.09
CA PHE A 43 -5.80 0.29 -9.01
C PHE A 43 -4.57 1.18 -9.13
N VAL A 44 -4.53 2.07 -10.14
CA VAL A 44 -3.41 2.99 -10.35
C VAL A 44 -3.25 3.93 -9.16
N VAL A 45 -4.33 4.57 -8.74
CA VAL A 45 -4.33 5.51 -7.60
C VAL A 45 -4.01 4.78 -6.30
N GLY A 46 -4.63 3.62 -6.06
CA GLY A 46 -4.36 2.78 -4.90
C GLY A 46 -2.90 2.33 -4.85
N THR A 47 -2.29 1.96 -5.98
CA THR A 47 -0.88 1.53 -6.05
C THR A 47 0.07 2.70 -5.80
N LEU A 48 -0.19 3.87 -6.40
CA LEU A 48 0.63 5.07 -6.25
C LEU A 48 0.57 5.65 -4.83
N LEU A 49 -0.64 5.73 -4.26
CA LEU A 49 -0.86 6.23 -2.91
C LEU A 49 -0.56 5.17 -1.84
N SER A 50 -0.50 3.89 -2.18
CA SER A 50 -0.24 2.87 -1.17
C SER A 50 1.14 3.05 -0.52
N PRO A 51 1.21 3.02 0.82
CA PRO A 51 2.50 2.93 1.49
C PRO A 51 3.16 1.58 1.16
N LYS A 52 4.45 1.64 0.82
CA LYS A 52 5.27 0.48 0.54
C LYS A 52 5.93 0.02 1.83
N PHE A 53 5.60 -1.20 2.27
CA PHE A 53 6.23 -1.84 3.43
C PHE A 53 7.25 -2.86 2.94
N GLN A 54 8.49 -2.76 3.42
CA GLN A 54 9.56 -3.67 3.03
C GLN A 54 10.36 -4.06 4.26
N ALA A 55 10.51 -5.36 4.50
CA ALA A 55 11.42 -5.87 5.52
C ALA A 55 12.83 -5.96 4.94
N VAL A 56 13.78 -5.24 5.55
CA VAL A 56 15.18 -5.18 5.13
C VAL A 56 16.05 -5.79 6.23
N LYS A 57 16.93 -6.71 5.85
CA LYS A 57 17.96 -7.27 6.74
C LYS A 57 19.08 -6.26 6.91
N THR A 58 19.18 -5.65 8.08
CA THR A 58 20.30 -4.80 8.48
C THR A 58 21.29 -5.61 9.33
N LYS A 59 22.52 -5.11 9.48
CA LYS A 59 23.58 -5.75 10.28
C LYS A 59 23.18 -6.04 11.73
N ASP A 60 22.24 -5.28 12.29
CA ASP A 60 21.69 -5.42 13.66
C ASP A 60 20.41 -6.27 13.76
N GLY A 61 19.87 -6.79 12.65
CA GLY A 61 18.64 -7.60 12.64
C GLY A 61 17.69 -7.32 11.48
N GLU A 62 16.56 -8.04 11.45
CA GLU A 62 15.47 -7.76 10.51
C GLU A 62 14.65 -6.57 10.97
N LYS A 63 14.59 -5.51 10.16
CA LYS A 63 13.80 -4.31 10.42
C LYS A 63 12.76 -4.09 9.35
N LEU A 64 11.58 -3.61 9.75
CA LEU A 64 10.46 -3.39 8.87
C LEU A 64 10.38 -1.89 8.53
N PHE A 65 10.54 -1.54 7.27
CA PHE A 65 10.51 -0.15 6.81
C PHE A 65 9.22 0.15 6.06
N MET A 66 8.61 1.29 6.36
CA MET A 66 7.47 1.84 5.63
C MET A 66 7.90 3.11 4.89
N ARG A 67 7.70 3.15 3.58
CA ARG A 67 7.85 4.35 2.76
C ARG A 67 6.50 4.74 2.21
N TRP A 68 6.09 5.99 2.42
CA TRP A 68 4.86 6.50 1.84
C TRP A 68 5.15 7.72 0.99
N ILE A 69 4.51 7.85 -0.18
CA ILE A 69 4.78 8.97 -1.10
C ILE A 69 4.37 10.33 -0.50
N LEU A 70 3.42 10.33 0.44
CA LEU A 70 2.93 11.51 1.14
C LEU A 70 3.77 11.87 2.39
N LEU A 71 4.50 10.91 2.96
CA LEU A 71 5.38 11.17 4.11
C LEU A 71 6.83 11.21 3.64
N LYS A 72 7.50 12.34 3.86
CA LYS A 72 8.91 12.49 3.53
C LYS A 72 9.76 11.72 4.55
N GLY A 73 10.08 10.45 4.24
CA GLY A 73 10.98 9.63 5.05
C GLY A 73 10.64 8.14 5.05
N PHE A 74 11.59 7.32 5.50
CA PHE A 74 11.36 5.91 5.83
C PHE A 74 11.01 5.83 7.31
N ARG A 75 9.84 5.30 7.66
CA ARG A 75 9.51 4.99 9.05
C ARG A 75 9.95 3.56 9.36
N GLU A 76 10.81 3.43 10.35
CA GLU A 76 11.14 2.14 10.94
C GLU A 76 9.98 1.71 11.85
N ILE A 77 9.49 0.49 11.62
CA ILE A 77 8.51 -0.19 12.46
C ILE A 77 9.30 -1.24 13.23
N ASN A 78 9.48 -1.00 14.52
CA ASN A 78 10.21 -1.87 15.47
C ASN A 78 9.28 -2.96 16.01
#